data_AF-A0A1I3PMI2-F1
#
_entry.id   AF-A0A1I3PMI2-F1
#
_cell.length_a   1.000
_cell.length_b   1.000
_cell.length_c   1.000
_cell.angle_alpha   90.00
_cell.angle_beta   90.00
_cell.angle_gamma   90.00
#
_symmetry.space_group_name_H-M   'P 1'
#
loop_
_entity.id
_entity.type
_entity.pdbx_description
1 polymer ?
#
loop_
_entity_poly.entity_id
_entity_poly.type
_entity_poly.pdbx_seq_one_letter_code
_entity_poly.pdbx_strand_id
1 'polypeptide(L)'
;MRNDFPVILDKFIKSYYELVDCITSVKDSDSFKSDENFKNNLEKLVTLRVYQLKAFSILLNNYPEDAVSLFKRRYLSVDLENSPRDQVADLDVMFSDIKEILGNSKFNEILNCPEFTQTNKDYYRVKEAIEFALDEDL
;
A
#
# COMPACT_ATOMS: atom_id res chain seq x y z
N MET A 1 4.67 -38.99 2.35
CA MET A 1 4.05 -37.65 2.22
C MET A 1 3.33 -37.61 0.89
N ARG A 2 2.03 -37.31 0.85
CA ARG A 2 1.37 -36.95 -0.40
C ARG A 2 1.97 -35.61 -0.84
N ASN A 3 2.53 -35.57 -2.04
CA ASN A 3 3.02 -34.33 -2.62
C ASN A 3 1.83 -33.61 -3.24
N ASP A 4 1.01 -32.98 -2.40
CA ASP A 4 -0.18 -32.23 -2.83
C ASP A 4 0.17 -30.87 -3.46
N PHE A 5 1.47 -30.59 -3.65
CA PHE A 5 1.98 -29.32 -4.18
C PHE A 5 1.37 -28.93 -5.53
N PRO A 6 1.28 -29.81 -6.56
CA PRO A 6 0.67 -29.41 -7.84
C PRO A 6 -0.79 -28.97 -7.69
N VAL A 7 -1.57 -29.69 -6.86
CA VAL A 7 -2.98 -29.36 -6.61
C VAL A 7 -3.13 -28.04 -5.85
N ILE A 8 -2.22 -27.75 -4.90
CA ILE A 8 -2.21 -26.49 -4.17
C ILE A 8 -1.83 -25.33 -5.08
N LEU A 9 -0.83 -25.53 -5.95
CA LEU A 9 -0.39 -24.52 -6.91
C LEU A 9 -1.52 -24.16 -7.90
N ASP A 10 -2.20 -25.16 -8.47
CA ASP A 10 -3.32 -24.93 -9.38
C ASP A 10 -4.46 -24.13 -8.73
N LYS A 11 -4.80 -24.48 -7.49
CA LYS A 11 -5.81 -23.74 -6.71
C LYS A 11 -5.40 -22.30 -6.47
N PHE A 12 -4.14 -22.08 -6.08
CA PHE A 12 -3.61 -20.74 -5.85
C PHE A 12 -3.66 -19.89 -7.13
N ILE A 13 -3.20 -20.42 -8.27
CA ILE A 13 -3.20 -19.71 -9.55
C ILE A 13 -4.64 -19.34 -9.95
N LYS A 14 -5.60 -20.26 -9.80
CA LYS A 14 -7.00 -19.98 -10.12
C LYS A 14 -7.58 -18.88 -9.24
N SER A 15 -7.42 -19.00 -7.91
CA SER A 15 -7.90 -18.00 -6.97
C SER A 15 -7.20 -16.65 -7.13
N TYR A 16 -5.94 -16.64 -7.56
CA TYR A 16 -5.23 -15.41 -7.93
C TYR A 16 -5.90 -14.71 -9.11
N TYR A 17 -6.22 -15.42 -10.19
CA TYR A 17 -6.96 -14.84 -11.33
C TYR A 17 -8.36 -14.35 -10.95
N GLU A 18 -9.09 -15.09 -10.13
CA GLU A 18 -10.39 -14.62 -9.61
C GLU A 18 -10.24 -13.32 -8.81
N LEU A 19 -9.16 -13.18 -8.02
CA LEU A 19 -8.85 -11.94 -7.32
C LEU A 19 -8.48 -10.82 -8.28
N VAL A 20 -7.71 -11.10 -9.34
CA VAL A 20 -7.37 -10.13 -10.40
C VAL A 20 -8.63 -9.53 -11.00
N ASP A 21 -9.56 -10.38 -11.43
CA ASP A 21 -10.80 -9.96 -12.07
C ASP A 21 -11.66 -9.13 -11.10
N CYS A 22 -11.74 -9.55 -9.83
CA CYS A 22 -12.47 -8.81 -8.81
C CYS A 22 -11.85 -7.44 -8.57
N ILE A 23 -10.55 -7.37 -8.26
CA ILE A 23 -9.91 -6.13 -7.80
C ILE A 23 -9.77 -5.09 -8.92
N THR A 24 -9.66 -5.52 -10.18
CA THR A 24 -9.66 -4.63 -11.35
C THR A 24 -11.05 -4.06 -11.65
N SER A 25 -12.12 -4.75 -11.22
CA SER A 25 -13.49 -4.25 -11.36
C SER A 25 -13.92 -3.25 -10.28
N VAL A 26 -13.17 -3.18 -9.16
CA VAL A 26 -13.44 -2.25 -8.06
C VAL A 26 -13.17 -0.82 -8.50
N LYS A 27 -14.17 0.05 -8.37
CA LYS A 27 -14.00 1.50 -8.54
C LYS A 27 -13.52 2.12 -7.24
N ASP A 28 -12.81 3.24 -7.34
CA ASP A 28 -12.30 3.95 -6.16
C ASP A 28 -13.45 4.54 -5.31
N SER A 29 -14.62 4.73 -5.91
CA SER A 29 -15.85 5.15 -5.23
C SER A 29 -16.60 4.04 -4.48
N ASP A 30 -16.16 2.79 -4.58
CA ASP A 30 -16.90 1.66 -4.01
C ASP A 30 -16.75 1.63 -2.48
N SER A 31 -17.87 1.43 -1.79
CA SER A 31 -17.91 1.27 -0.34
C SER A 31 -18.16 -0.19 0.00
N PHE A 32 -17.37 -0.74 0.92
CA PHE A 32 -17.45 -2.14 1.31
C PHE A 32 -18.05 -2.28 2.70
N LYS A 33 -18.79 -3.37 2.94
CA LYS A 33 -19.16 -3.74 4.31
C LYS A 33 -17.88 -4.10 5.06
N SER A 34 -17.49 -3.19 5.95
CA SER A 34 -16.28 -3.29 6.71
C SER A 34 -16.42 -4.30 7.85
N ASP A 35 -15.63 -5.37 7.82
CA ASP A 35 -15.38 -6.24 8.97
C ASP A 35 -13.87 -6.45 9.19
N GLU A 36 -13.51 -7.05 10.32
CA GLU A 36 -12.11 -7.29 10.67
C GLU A 36 -11.41 -8.26 9.72
N ASN A 37 -12.11 -9.27 9.18
CA ASN A 37 -11.49 -10.20 8.24
C ASN A 37 -11.17 -9.50 6.92
N PHE A 38 -12.06 -8.65 6.44
CA PHE A 38 -11.85 -7.85 5.24
C PHE A 38 -10.63 -6.93 5.39
N LYS A 39 -10.56 -6.17 6.49
CA LYS A 39 -9.41 -5.32 6.82
C LYS A 39 -8.09 -6.11 6.85
N ASN A 40 -8.07 -7.20 7.63
CA ASN A 40 -6.88 -8.04 7.79
C ASN A 40 -6.42 -8.67 6.46
N ASN A 41 -7.35 -8.97 5.56
CA ASN A 41 -7.02 -9.48 4.22
C ASN A 41 -6.41 -8.39 3.33
N LEU A 42 -6.92 -7.15 3.37
CA LEU A 42 -6.33 -6.01 2.65
C LEU A 42 -4.90 -5.73 3.13
N GLU A 43 -4.67 -5.70 4.45
CA GLU A 43 -3.31 -5.51 5.00
C GLU A 43 -2.34 -6.61 4.54
N LYS A 44 -2.82 -7.86 4.44
CA LYS A 44 -2.05 -8.98 3.90
C LYS A 44 -1.73 -8.81 2.42
N LEU A 45 -2.68 -8.34 1.60
CA LEU A 45 -2.45 -8.08 0.18
C LEU A 45 -1.35 -7.02 -0.03
N VAL A 46 -1.46 -5.89 0.68
CA VAL A 46 -0.40 -4.85 0.69
C VAL A 46 0.93 -5.45 1.15
N THR A 47 0.89 -6.26 2.21
CA THR A 47 2.09 -6.88 2.78
C THR A 47 2.77 -7.86 1.81
N LEU A 48 1.99 -8.68 1.11
CA LEU A 48 2.48 -9.66 0.14
C LEU A 48 2.80 -9.03 -1.23
N ARG A 49 2.58 -7.71 -1.39
CA ARG A 49 2.68 -6.98 -2.65
C ARG A 49 1.78 -7.54 -3.76
N VAL A 50 0.63 -8.09 -3.39
CA VAL A 50 -0.39 -8.59 -4.32
C VAL A 50 -1.42 -7.49 -4.53
N TYR A 51 -1.43 -6.87 -5.72
CA TYR A 51 -2.26 -5.68 -6.01
C TYR A 51 -2.14 -4.58 -4.96
N GLN A 52 -0.90 -4.35 -4.54
CA GLN A 52 -0.55 -3.51 -3.39
C GLN A 52 -1.23 -2.14 -3.40
N LEU A 53 -1.11 -1.40 -4.50
CA LEU A 53 -1.66 -0.05 -4.64
C LEU A 53 -3.17 -0.04 -4.47
N LYS A 54 -3.87 -0.92 -5.20
CA LYS A 54 -5.34 -1.00 -5.13
C LYS A 54 -5.83 -1.47 -3.75
N ALA A 55 -5.17 -2.46 -3.16
CA ALA A 55 -5.48 -2.91 -1.81
C ALA A 55 -5.24 -1.82 -0.76
N PHE A 56 -4.17 -1.03 -0.92
CA PHE A 56 -3.86 0.11 -0.05
C PHE A 56 -4.90 1.21 -0.18
N SER A 57 -5.27 1.61 -1.39
CA SER A 57 -6.32 2.61 -1.64
C SER A 57 -7.67 2.19 -1.05
N ILE A 58 -8.07 0.93 -1.20
CA ILE A 58 -9.29 0.40 -0.56
C ILE A 58 -9.17 0.46 0.97
N LEU A 59 -8.03 0.06 1.53
CA LEU A 59 -7.77 0.12 2.97
C LEU A 59 -7.82 1.56 3.47
N LEU A 60 -7.25 2.52 2.73
CA LEU A 60 -7.20 3.93 3.08
C LEU A 60 -8.59 4.58 3.11
N ASN A 61 -9.45 4.25 2.14
CA ASN A 61 -10.82 4.76 2.08
C ASN A 61 -11.74 4.20 3.19
N ASN A 62 -11.51 2.96 3.63
CA ASN A 62 -12.42 2.28 4.56
C ASN A 62 -11.88 2.22 6.01
N TYR A 63 -10.55 2.25 6.18
CA TYR A 63 -9.83 2.08 7.46
C TYR A 63 -8.58 2.98 7.50
N PRO A 64 -8.74 4.32 7.45
CA PRO A 64 -7.64 5.25 7.22
C PRO A 64 -6.53 5.17 8.28
N GLU A 65 -6.88 5.00 9.56
CA GLU A 65 -5.89 4.90 10.63
C GLU A 65 -5.06 3.60 10.54
N ASP A 66 -5.70 2.47 10.22
CA ASP A 66 -5.01 1.20 10.01
C ASP A 66 -4.11 1.27 8.76
N ALA A 67 -4.58 1.89 7.68
CA ALA A 67 -3.80 2.12 6.46
C ALA A 67 -2.54 2.95 6.74
N VAL A 68 -2.68 4.06 7.46
CA VAL A 68 -1.55 4.93 7.83
C VAL A 68 -0.59 4.20 8.77
N SER A 69 -1.10 3.45 9.73
CA SER A 69 -0.28 2.63 10.65
C SER A 69 0.53 1.57 9.89
N LEU A 70 -0.10 0.86 8.96
CA LEU A 70 0.56 -0.08 8.07
C LEU A 70 1.62 0.61 7.21
N PHE A 71 1.28 1.76 6.62
CA PHE A 71 2.16 2.54 5.76
C PHE A 71 3.44 2.95 6.51
N LYS A 72 3.30 3.57 7.68
CA LYS A 72 4.43 3.96 8.54
C LYS A 72 5.34 2.77 8.83
N ARG A 73 4.76 1.67 9.34
CA ARG A 73 5.49 0.45 9.71
C ARG A 73 6.22 -0.19 8.53
N ARG A 74 5.62 -0.21 7.35
CA ARG A 74 6.12 -0.96 6.18
C ARG A 74 7.00 -0.15 5.26
N TYR A 75 6.84 1.17 5.24
CA TYR A 75 7.46 2.03 4.24
C TYR A 75 8.26 3.18 4.85
N LEU A 76 8.01 3.60 6.09
CA LEU A 76 8.76 4.72 6.69
C LEU A 76 9.76 4.25 7.75
N SER A 77 9.40 3.25 8.56
CA SER A 77 10.22 2.72 9.67
C SER A 77 11.37 1.78 9.26
N VAL A 78 11.76 1.77 7.99
CA VAL A 78 12.73 0.84 7.41
C VAL A 78 13.83 1.62 6.70
N ASP A 79 15.03 1.05 6.56
CA ASP A 79 16.08 1.64 5.73
C ASP A 79 15.67 1.52 4.26
N LEU A 80 15.20 2.61 3.68
CA LEU A 80 14.66 2.63 2.32
C LEU A 80 15.73 2.58 1.24
N GLU A 81 16.93 3.07 1.53
CA GLU A 81 18.06 3.04 0.59
C GLU A 81 18.57 1.60 0.43
N ASN A 82 18.64 0.85 1.52
CA ASN A 82 19.18 -0.51 1.54
C ASN A 82 18.12 -1.61 1.64
N SER A 83 16.84 -1.28 1.42
CA SER A 83 15.75 -2.26 1.56
C SER A 83 15.84 -3.34 0.48
N PRO A 84 15.89 -4.64 0.85
CA PRO A 84 15.94 -5.74 -0.12
C PRO A 84 14.62 -5.93 -0.89
N ARG A 85 13.55 -5.22 -0.51
CA ARG A 85 12.20 -5.39 -1.07
C ARG A 85 11.77 -4.26 -2.00
N ASP A 86 12.68 -3.32 -2.30
CA ASP A 86 12.40 -2.12 -3.10
C ASP A 86 11.08 -1.44 -2.69
N GLN A 87 11.00 -1.04 -1.42
CA GLN A 87 9.79 -0.44 -0.83
C GLN A 87 9.47 0.95 -1.39
N VAL A 88 10.40 1.58 -2.10
CA VAL A 88 10.24 2.92 -2.65
C VAL A 88 9.54 2.94 -4.01
N ALA A 89 9.39 1.80 -4.69
CA ALA A 89 8.86 1.73 -6.06
C ALA A 89 7.42 2.22 -6.23
N ASP A 90 6.63 2.15 -5.16
CA ASP A 90 5.19 2.47 -5.17
C ASP A 90 4.87 3.69 -4.26
N LEU A 91 5.89 4.37 -3.72
CA LEU A 91 5.72 5.42 -2.72
C LEU A 91 5.07 6.69 -3.27
N ASP A 92 5.34 7.02 -4.52
CA ASP A 92 4.77 8.16 -5.25
C ASP A 92 3.24 8.07 -5.29
N VAL A 93 2.71 6.94 -5.73
CA VAL A 93 1.27 6.67 -5.78
C VAL A 93 0.68 6.62 -4.38
N MET A 94 1.33 5.92 -3.43
CA MET A 94 0.81 5.83 -2.06
C MET A 94 0.77 7.18 -1.34
N PHE A 95 1.77 8.04 -1.54
CA PHE A 95 1.78 9.39 -1.01
C PHE A 95 0.69 10.25 -1.64
N SER A 96 0.48 10.12 -2.95
CA SER A 96 -0.60 10.80 -3.67
C SER A 96 -1.97 10.37 -3.15
N ASP A 97 -2.23 9.06 -3.03
CA ASP A 97 -3.46 8.50 -2.44
C ASP A 97 -3.72 9.07 -1.02
N ILE A 98 -2.68 9.10 -0.17
CA ILE A 98 -2.76 9.68 1.19
C ILE A 98 -3.18 11.15 1.13
N LYS A 99 -2.55 11.95 0.26
CA LYS A 99 -2.85 13.37 0.12
C LYS A 99 -4.26 13.60 -0.42
N GLU A 100 -4.67 12.86 -1.46
CA GLU A 100 -5.98 13.01 -2.10
C GLU A 100 -7.13 12.57 -1.19
N ILE A 101 -6.98 11.43 -0.51
CA ILE A 101 -8.07 10.83 0.29
C ILE A 101 -8.12 11.42 1.71
N LEU A 102 -6.97 11.63 2.37
CA LEU A 102 -6.92 12.12 3.75
C LEU A 102 -6.61 13.62 3.87
N GLY A 103 -6.22 14.27 2.77
CA GLY A 103 -5.94 15.69 2.71
C GLY A 103 -4.51 16.08 3.11
N ASN A 104 -4.14 17.30 2.72
CA ASN A 104 -2.81 17.89 2.96
C ASN A 104 -2.37 17.88 4.43
N SER A 105 -3.30 18.06 5.38
CA SER A 105 -2.95 18.06 6.81
C SER A 105 -2.39 16.70 7.24
N LYS A 106 -3.02 15.60 6.82
CA LYS A 106 -2.60 14.26 7.21
C LYS A 106 -1.35 13.83 6.46
N PHE A 107 -1.23 14.21 5.19
CA PHE A 107 -0.02 14.02 4.42
C PHE A 107 1.19 14.68 5.10
N ASN A 108 1.08 15.95 5.49
CA ASN A 108 2.13 16.67 6.22
C ASN A 108 2.45 16.03 7.59
N GLU A 109 1.45 15.51 8.32
CA GLU A 109 1.69 14.76 9.56
C GLU A 109 2.56 13.52 9.31
N ILE A 110 2.27 12.78 8.23
CA ILE A 110 3.03 11.58 7.83
C ILE A 110 4.46 11.95 7.42
N LEU A 111 4.64 13.01 6.63
CA LEU A 111 5.96 13.49 6.26
C LEU A 111 6.80 13.94 7.46
N ASN A 112 6.17 14.32 8.58
CA ASN A 112 6.86 14.77 9.78
C ASN A 112 6.83 13.75 10.92
N CYS A 113 6.43 12.50 10.67
CA CYS A 113 6.36 11.50 11.72
C CYS A 113 7.75 11.02 12.16
N PRO A 114 7.95 10.63 13.43
CA PRO A 114 9.25 10.23 13.96
C PRO A 114 9.88 9.04 13.22
N GLU A 115 9.05 8.14 12.70
CA GLU A 115 9.50 6.96 11.96
C GLU A 115 10.14 7.33 10.61
N PHE A 116 9.75 8.45 10.01
CA PHE A 116 10.26 8.88 8.73
C PHE A 116 11.51 9.75 8.92
N THR A 117 12.65 9.07 9.01
CA THR A 117 13.95 9.69 9.28
C THR A 117 14.37 10.65 8.16
N GLN A 118 15.24 11.61 8.51
CA GLN A 118 15.81 12.53 7.53
C GLN A 118 16.63 11.78 6.46
N THR A 119 17.37 10.74 6.85
CA THR A 119 18.10 9.88 5.89
C THR A 119 17.18 9.27 4.84
N ASN A 120 16.03 8.72 5.26
CA ASN A 120 15.05 8.17 4.32
C ASN A 120 14.47 9.24 3.40
N LYS A 121 14.18 10.44 3.92
CA LYS A 121 13.72 11.58 3.11
C LYS A 121 14.80 12.10 2.16
N ASP A 122 16.07 11.92 2.52
CA ASP A 122 17.18 12.39 1.71
C ASP A 122 17.49 11.47 0.51
N TYR A 123 16.98 10.24 0.52
CA TYR A 123 17.12 9.29 -0.57
C TYR A 123 16.36 9.77 -1.83
N TYR A 124 17.02 9.77 -2.98
CA TYR A 124 16.52 10.45 -4.19
C TYR A 124 15.14 9.96 -4.65
N ARG A 125 14.88 8.65 -4.64
CA ARG A 125 13.57 8.08 -5.03
C ARG A 125 12.45 8.49 -4.10
N VAL A 126 12.76 8.71 -2.82
CA VAL A 126 11.78 9.20 -1.84
C VAL A 126 11.51 10.68 -2.05
N LYS A 127 12.53 11.49 -2.39
CA LYS A 127 12.32 12.90 -2.78
C LYS A 127 11.41 12.99 -3.99
N GLU A 128 11.71 12.25 -5.04
CA GLU A 128 10.91 12.20 -6.26
C GLU A 128 9.46 11.79 -5.96
N ALA A 129 9.25 10.79 -5.09
CA ALA A 129 7.91 10.37 -4.68
C ALA A 129 7.15 11.45 -3.88
N ILE A 130 7.82 12.19 -3.01
CA ILE A 130 7.22 13.29 -2.25
C ILE A 130 6.91 14.47 -3.18
N GLU A 131 7.84 14.82 -4.07
CA GLU A 131 7.67 15.88 -5.08
C GLU A 131 6.49 15.56 -6.01
N PHE A 132 6.41 14.32 -6.49
CA PHE A 132 5.28 13.83 -7.31
C PHE A 132 3.94 14.02 -6.60
N ALA A 133 3.84 13.64 -5.32
CA ALA A 133 2.59 13.82 -4.57
C ALA A 133 2.27 15.30 -4.27
N LEU A 134 3.28 16.18 -4.21
CA LEU A 134 3.11 17.60 -3.95
C LEU A 134 2.70 18.38 -5.20
N ASP A 135 3.22 18.03 -6.38
CA ASP A 135 2.90 18.67 -7.65
C ASP A 135 1.47 18.31 -8.09
N GLU A 136 0.56 19.29 -8.03
CA GLU A 136 -0.86 19.15 -8.40
C GLU A 136 -1.11 19.19 -9.92
N ASP A 137 -0.08 19.22 -10.77
CA ASP A 137 -0.23 19.46 -12.22
C ASP A 137 0.63 18.51 -13.09
N LEU A 138 0.09 17.33 -13.40
CA LEU A 138 0.38 16.60 -14.65
C LEU A 138 -0.92 16.19 -15.36
#